data_AF-A0A148KKF1-F1
#
_entry.id   AF-A0A148KKF1-F1
#
_cell.length_a   1.000
_cell.length_b   1.000
_cell.length_c   1.000
_cell.angle_alpha   90.00
_cell.angle_beta   90.00
_cell.angle_gamma   90.00
#
_symmetry.space_group_name_H-M   'P 1'
#
loop_
_entity.id
_entity.type
_entity.pdbx_description
1 polymer ?
#
loop_
_entity_poly.entity_id
_entity_poly.type
_entity_poly.pdbx_seq_one_letter_code
_entity_poly.pdbx_strand_id
1 'polypeptide(L)'
;MNIKLTSQQKLNLMYLANNRFIEICTSVGRSLGCAVFPDGNNAKSIMAAFNTFLAWGYFDEEEKHYHGLRYSRFTVNEKGKQALLNAEVVSE
;
A
#
# COMPACT_ATOMS: atom_id res chain seq x y z
N MET A 1 15.48 -13.36 -7.62
CA MET A 1 14.41 -13.48 -8.64
C MET A 1 14.07 -12.06 -9.06
N ASN A 2 14.23 -11.72 -10.33
CA ASN A 2 13.97 -10.36 -10.81
C ASN A 2 12.46 -10.14 -10.86
N ILE A 3 12.01 -9.08 -10.19
CA ILE A 3 10.58 -8.76 -10.08
C ILE A 3 10.26 -7.78 -11.18
N LYS A 4 9.24 -8.10 -11.98
CA LYS A 4 8.79 -7.24 -13.08
C LYS A 4 7.73 -6.29 -12.57
N LEU A 5 8.00 -4.98 -12.64
CA LEU A 5 7.05 -3.93 -12.32
C LEU A 5 6.85 -3.05 -13.54
N THR A 6 5.62 -2.59 -13.80
CA THR A 6 5.43 -1.49 -14.75
C THR A 6 6.03 -0.20 -14.18
N SER A 7 6.31 0.79 -15.03
CA SER A 7 6.78 2.10 -14.60
C SER A 7 5.88 2.71 -13.52
N GLN A 8 4.56 2.63 -13.71
CA GLN A 8 3.59 3.16 -12.74
C GLN A 8 3.57 2.36 -11.43
N GLN A 9 3.70 1.04 -11.48
CA GLN A 9 3.79 0.21 -10.28
C GLN A 9 5.05 0.52 -9.48
N LYS A 10 6.20 0.69 -10.14
CA LYS A 10 7.45 1.06 -9.48
C LYS A 10 7.33 2.43 -8.78
N LEU A 11 6.73 3.42 -9.44
CA LEU A 11 6.46 4.73 -8.85
C LEU A 11 5.53 4.63 -7.63
N ASN A 12 4.45 3.85 -7.73
CA ASN A 12 3.51 3.67 -6.62
C ASN A 12 4.17 2.97 -5.43
N LEU A 13 4.96 1.91 -5.66
CA LEU A 13 5.67 1.19 -4.60
C LEU A 13 6.74 2.07 -3.95
N MET A 14 7.48 2.85 -4.74
CA MET A 14 8.45 3.83 -4.24
C MET A 14 7.78 4.92 -3.39
N TYR A 15 6.63 5.42 -3.83
CA TYR A 15 5.86 6.40 -3.09
C TYR A 15 5.39 5.85 -1.72
N LEU A 16 4.96 4.59 -1.68
CA LEU A 16 4.57 3.91 -0.43
C LEU A 16 5.77 3.59 0.47
N ALA A 17 6.90 3.18 -0.11
CA ALA A 17 8.11 2.82 0.64
C ALA A 17 8.78 4.02 1.34
N ASN A 18 8.52 5.25 0.90
CA ASN A 18 9.01 6.48 1.52
C ASN A 18 8.25 6.83 2.82
N ASN A 19 8.20 5.89 3.77
CA ASN A 19 7.57 6.00 5.09
C ASN A 19 6.10 6.45 5.07
N ARG A 20 5.37 6.11 4.01
CA ARG A 20 3.92 6.30 3.98
C ARG A 20 3.26 4.99 4.39
N PHE A 21 2.15 5.11 5.12
CA PHE A 21 1.26 4.00 5.41
C PHE A 21 -0.12 4.32 4.83
N ILE A 22 -0.86 3.27 4.50
CA ILE A 22 -2.27 3.40 4.10
C ILE A 22 -3.11 2.90 5.27
N GLU A 23 -4.13 3.67 5.65
CA GLU A 23 -5.12 3.22 6.63
C GLU A 23 -6.44 2.91 5.94
N ILE A 24 -7.00 1.75 6.28
CA ILE A 24 -8.32 1.32 5.85
C ILE A 24 -9.18 1.12 7.09
N CYS A 25 -10.26 1.88 7.21
CA CYS A 25 -11.21 1.69 8.31
C CYS A 25 -11.94 0.36 8.14
N THR A 26 -11.81 -0.54 9.10
CA THR A 26 -12.44 -1.88 9.09
C THR A 26 -13.73 -1.93 9.90
N SER A 27 -13.97 -0.98 10.81
CA SER A 27 -15.19 -0.92 11.64
C SER A 27 -16.48 -0.61 10.87
N VAL A 28 -16.39 0.13 9.76
CA VAL A 28 -17.57 0.55 8.96
C VAL A 28 -17.75 -0.29 7.69
N GLY A 29 -17.02 -1.39 7.57
CA GLY A 29 -17.00 -2.24 6.39
C GLY A 29 -16.48 -1.54 5.13
N ARG A 30 -16.51 -2.25 3.99
CA ARG A 30 -16.11 -1.71 2.67
C ARG A 30 -16.95 -0.50 2.23
N SER A 31 -18.08 -0.27 2.86
CA SER A 31 -19.09 0.77 2.57
C SER A 31 -18.54 2.19 2.56
N LEU A 32 -17.47 2.46 3.31
CA LEU A 32 -16.86 3.79 3.32
C LEU A 32 -15.64 3.91 2.42
N GLY A 33 -15.00 2.81 1.97
CA GLY A 33 -13.96 2.83 0.92
C GLY A 33 -12.79 3.81 1.09
N CYS A 34 -12.69 4.49 2.23
CA CYS A 34 -11.73 5.55 2.48
C CYS A 34 -10.41 4.92 2.90
N ALA A 35 -9.66 4.46 1.90
CA ALA A 35 -8.22 4.33 2.05
C ALA A 35 -7.65 5.74 2.06
N VAL A 36 -6.98 6.12 3.14
CA VAL A 36 -6.39 7.44 3.30
C VAL A 36 -4.90 7.33 3.60
N PHE A 37 -4.17 8.35 3.17
CA PHE A 37 -2.80 8.59 3.59
C PHE A 37 -2.76 9.30 4.96
N PRO A 38 -1.59 9.37 5.62
CA PRO A 38 -1.46 10.00 6.94
C PRO A 38 -1.82 11.50 6.95
N ASP A 39 -1.76 12.15 5.79
CA ASP A 39 -2.12 13.55 5.58
C ASP A 39 -3.63 13.76 5.34
N GLY A 40 -4.43 12.69 5.39
CA GLY A 40 -5.87 12.71 5.14
C GLY A 40 -6.26 12.67 3.66
N ASN A 41 -5.28 12.65 2.73
CA ASN A 41 -5.58 12.54 1.30
C ASN A 41 -6.10 11.15 0.95
N ASN A 42 -7.01 11.10 -0.02
CA ASN A 42 -7.59 9.85 -0.51
C ASN A 42 -6.55 9.04 -1.31
N ALA A 43 -6.40 7.76 -0.98
CA ALA A 43 -5.48 6.82 -1.63
C ALA A 43 -6.07 6.09 -2.85
N LYS A 44 -7.28 6.46 -3.32
CA LYS A 44 -8.01 5.77 -4.41
C LYS A 44 -7.18 5.57 -5.68
N SER A 45 -6.34 6.53 -6.05
CA SER A 45 -5.49 6.48 -7.26
C SER A 45 -4.48 5.33 -7.24
N ILE A 46 -4.05 4.89 -6.05
CA ILE A 46 -3.06 3.83 -5.90
C ILE A 46 -3.65 2.49 -5.47
N MET A 47 -4.97 2.41 -5.23
CA MET A 47 -5.63 1.21 -4.69
C MET A 47 -5.49 -0.02 -5.59
N ALA A 48 -5.47 0.18 -6.92
CA ALA A 48 -5.24 -0.92 -7.85
C ALA A 48 -3.84 -1.55 -7.65
N ALA A 49 -2.80 -0.71 -7.55
CA ALA A 49 -1.44 -1.18 -7.28
C ALA A 49 -1.29 -1.73 -5.86
N PHE A 50 -1.93 -1.10 -4.87
CA PHE A 50 -1.96 -1.58 -3.49
C PHE A 50 -2.50 -3.01 -3.39
N ASN A 51 -3.63 -3.32 -4.02
CA ASN A 51 -4.20 -4.68 -3.99
C ASN A 51 -3.24 -5.72 -4.56
N THR A 52 -2.53 -5.39 -5.64
CA THR A 52 -1.50 -6.26 -6.22
C THR A 52 -0.34 -6.48 -5.26
N PHE A 53 0.20 -5.40 -4.67
CA PHE A 53 1.31 -5.48 -3.73
C PHE A 53 0.92 -6.21 -2.42
N LEU A 54 -0.33 -6.06 -1.99
CA LEU A 54 -0.89 -6.79 -0.86
C LEU A 54 -0.95 -8.29 -1.14
N ALA A 55 -1.44 -8.69 -2.33
CA ALA A 55 -1.43 -10.08 -2.75
C ALA A 55 -0.01 -10.68 -2.86
N TRP A 56 0.99 -9.84 -3.15
CA TRP A 56 2.41 -10.24 -3.17
C TRP A 56 3.09 -10.23 -1.79
N GLY A 57 2.38 -9.79 -0.75
CA GLY A 57 2.88 -9.76 0.62
C GLY A 57 3.94 -8.68 0.86
N TYR A 58 3.81 -7.53 0.20
CA TYR A 58 4.76 -6.40 0.33
C TYR A 58 4.42 -5.44 1.47
N PHE A 59 3.40 -5.75 2.27
CA PHE A 59 3.01 -4.94 3.41
C PHE A 59 3.00 -5.78 4.70
N ASP A 60 3.33 -5.12 5.79
CA ASP A 60 2.92 -5.53 7.13
C ASP A 60 1.62 -4.81 7.47
N GLU A 61 0.69 -5.53 8.09
CA GLU A 61 -0.58 -5.01 8.56
C GLU A 61 -0.55 -4.89 10.08
N GLU A 62 -0.91 -3.71 10.59
CA GLU A 62 -1.09 -3.46 12.02
C GLU A 62 -2.50 -2.94 12.27
N GLU A 63 -3.20 -3.54 13.24
CA GLU A 63 -4.51 -3.04 13.67
C GLU A 63 -4.34 -1.81 14.59
N LYS A 64 -5.07 -0.74 14.29
CA LYS A 64 -5.10 0.50 15.07
C LYS A 64 -6.53 0.83 15.47
N HIS A 65 -6.65 1.52 16.61
CA HIS A 65 -7.93 2.01 17.10
C HIS A 65 -7.87 3.54 17.24
N TYR A 66 -8.74 4.24 16.52
CA TYR A 66 -8.90 5.69 16.57
C TYR A 66 -10.35 6.01 16.91
N HIS A 67 -10.58 6.72 18.02
CA HIS A 67 -11.92 7.18 18.40
C HIS A 67 -13.00 6.07 18.43
N GLY A 68 -12.63 4.86 18.87
CA GLY A 68 -13.53 3.71 18.90
C GLY A 68 -13.75 2.99 17.56
N LEU A 69 -13.11 3.47 16.50
CA LEU A 69 -13.08 2.83 15.19
C LEU A 69 -11.77 2.07 14.98
N ARG A 70 -11.87 0.92 14.32
CA ARG A 70 -10.78 0.01 14.01
C ARG A 70 -10.29 0.25 12.59
N TYR A 71 -8.98 0.29 12.43
CA TYR A 71 -8.28 0.54 11.18
C TYR A 71 -7.21 -0.52 10.98
N SER A 72 -7.03 -0.95 9.74
CA SER A 72 -5.84 -1.68 9.32
C SER A 72 -4.86 -0.71 8.71
N ARG A 73 -3.66 -0.61 9.29
CA ARG A 73 -2.55 0.19 8.80
C ARG A 73 -1.59 -0.70 8.03
N PHE A 74 -1.35 -0.37 6.77
CA PHE A 74 -0.44 -1.11 5.89
C PHE A 74 0.82 -0.30 5.64
N THR A 75 1.98 -0.88 5.95
CA THR A 75 3.31 -0.28 5.73
C THR A 75 4.16 -1.20 4.87
N VAL A 76 4.93 -0.65 3.92
CA VAL A 76 5.80 -1.46 3.06
C VAL A 76 6.85 -2.17 3.90
N ASN A 77 6.87 -3.50 3.83
CA ASN A 77 7.79 -4.34 4.59
C ASN A 77 9.12 -4.53 3.85
N GLU A 78 10.06 -5.25 4.47
CA GLU A 78 11.38 -5.49 3.88
C GLU A 78 11.30 -6.23 2.53
N LYS A 79 10.34 -7.14 2.36
CA LYS A 79 10.11 -7.81 1.07
C LYS A 79 9.71 -6.81 -0.02
N GLY A 80 8.82 -5.88 0.28
CA GLY A 80 8.42 -4.80 -0.63
C GLY A 80 9.57 -3.83 -0.97
N LYS A 81 10.40 -3.48 0.01
CA LYS A 81 11.60 -2.65 -0.21
C LYS A 81 12.62 -3.37 -1.10
N GLN A 82 12.88 -4.65 -0.85
CA GLN A 82 13.76 -5.46 -1.70
C GLN A 82 13.19 -5.65 -3.10
N ALA A 83 11.87 -5.78 -3.24
CA ALA A 83 11.21 -5.85 -4.54
C ALA A 83 11.45 -4.58 -5.36
N LEU A 84 11.40 -3.41 -4.72
CA LEU A 84 11.66 -2.13 -5.38
C LEU A 84 13.11 -2.00 -5.87
N LEU A 85 14.08 -2.46 -5.08
CA LEU A 85 15.51 -2.44 -5.43
C LEU A 85 15.82 -3.39 -6.60
N ASN A 86 15.20 -4.57 -6.61
CA ASN A 86 15.42 -5.61 -7.61
C ASN A 86 14.45 -5.53 -8.80
N ALA A 87 13.69 -4.44 -8.92
CA ALA A 87 12.65 -4.30 -9.94
C ALA A 87 13.23 -4.04 -11.33
N GLU A 88 12.99 -4.98 -12.25
CA GLU A 88 13.09 -4.74 -13.68
C GLU A 88 11.85 -3.99 -14.15
N VAL A 89 12.05 -2.81 -14.74
CA VAL A 89 10.96 -2.01 -15.29
C VAL A 89 10.59 -2.55 -16.65
N VAL A 90 9.35 -3.02 -16.78
CA VAL A 90 8.76 -3.37 -18.08
C VAL A 90 7.96 -2.18 -18.58
N SER A 91 8.21 -1.75 -19.82
CA SER A 91 7.34 -0.81 -20.52
C SER A 91 5.96 -1.44 -20.68
N GLU A 92 4.90 -0.66 -20.40
CA GLU A 92 3.51 -1.08 -20.62
C GLU A 92 3.23 -1.50 -22.07
#